data_AF-A0A953SNR8-F1
#
_entry.id   AF-A0A953SNR8-F1
#
_cell.length_a   1.000
_cell.length_b   1.000
_cell.length_c   1.000
_cell.angle_alpha   90.00
_cell.angle_beta   90.00
_cell.angle_gamma   90.00
#
_symmetry.space_group_name_H-M   'P 1'
#
loop_
_entity.id
_entity.type
_entity.pdbx_description
1 polymer ?
#
loop_
_entity_poly.entity_id
_entity_poly.type
_entity_poly.pdbx_seq_one_letter_code
_entity_poly.pdbx_strand_id
1 'polypeptide(L)'
;MAEKKDYLKEVIQHIDIKEHNVVPLVESMEKMAFTARDLNRAAKIYNMMLNDKECAVILTLAGSLFSAGLKKTVFDLIENNMVDAIVSTGAIMVDQDFFEALGFKHYIGSQYSDDNELRDLHIDRIYDTYIDEDELRICDDTTAEIFDSLEPRPYSSRELLWHFGKYLEEKGGPKVNDSVVYAAYKKNVPIFVPAFSDCSAGFGIVMHQHKNPEKHVSIDSGKDFYELTQVKLKHKETGIFMIGGGVPKNFTQDIVVAADILTEDAPMHKYAVQITVADVRDGALSSSTLKEASSWGKVETTFEQMVYSEATLALPLIAGYAYHKGDWKKRGPKELSKLYEKSEVGA
;
A
#
# COMPACT_ATOMS: atom_id res chain seq x y z
N MET A 1 -37.06 -14.49 -3.79
CA MET A 1 -35.77 -14.06 -4.36
C MET A 1 -35.02 -13.37 -3.26
N ALA A 2 -33.72 -13.61 -3.13
CA ALA A 2 -32.90 -12.88 -2.17
C ALA A 2 -32.83 -11.40 -2.58
N GLU A 3 -32.65 -10.52 -1.60
CA GLU A 3 -32.43 -9.09 -1.82
C GLU A 3 -30.98 -8.74 -1.47
N LYS A 4 -30.45 -7.62 -2.00
CA LYS A 4 -29.08 -7.15 -1.71
C LYS A 4 -28.78 -7.07 -0.20
N LYS A 5 -29.75 -6.61 0.60
CA LYS A 5 -29.66 -6.53 2.07
C LYS A 5 -29.50 -7.89 2.76
N ASP A 6 -29.80 -8.99 2.07
CA ASP A 6 -29.61 -10.33 2.60
C ASP A 6 -28.15 -10.76 2.62
N TYR A 7 -27.32 -10.13 1.77
CA TYR A 7 -25.88 -10.38 1.64
C TYR A 7 -25.04 -9.33 2.38
N LEU A 8 -25.38 -8.03 2.24
CA LEU A 8 -24.62 -6.92 2.80
C LEU A 8 -25.00 -6.65 4.26
N LYS A 9 -24.70 -7.61 5.15
CA LYS A 9 -25.14 -7.60 6.56
C LYS A 9 -24.02 -7.28 7.54
N GLU A 10 -22.99 -8.12 7.54
CA GLU A 10 -21.92 -8.08 8.52
C GLU A 10 -20.73 -7.34 7.93
N VAL A 11 -20.34 -6.23 8.54
CA VAL A 11 -19.26 -5.37 8.04
C VAL A 11 -17.91 -5.92 8.49
N ILE A 12 -16.95 -6.00 7.57
CA ILE A 12 -15.56 -6.34 7.88
C ILE A 12 -15.02 -5.38 8.95
N GLN A 13 -14.36 -5.93 9.98
CA GLN A 13 -13.72 -5.16 11.03
C GLN A 13 -12.21 -5.17 10.83
N HIS A 14 -11.59 -3.98 10.83
CA HIS A 14 -10.15 -3.86 10.71
C HIS A 14 -9.45 -4.19 12.03
N ILE A 15 -8.45 -5.07 11.99
CA ILE A 15 -7.70 -5.47 13.18
C ILE A 15 -6.91 -4.29 13.78
N ASP A 16 -7.00 -4.14 15.11
CA ASP A 16 -6.20 -3.18 15.87
C ASP A 16 -4.95 -3.86 16.44
N ILE A 17 -3.78 -3.55 15.87
CA ILE A 17 -2.50 -4.09 16.33
C ILE A 17 -2.09 -3.61 17.73
N LYS A 18 -2.80 -2.64 18.31
CA LYS A 18 -2.52 -2.08 19.64
C LYS A 18 -3.22 -2.82 20.77
N GLU A 19 -4.31 -3.53 20.48
CA GLU A 19 -5.14 -4.20 21.49
C GLU A 19 -4.44 -5.42 22.11
N HIS A 20 -3.64 -6.13 21.32
CA HIS A 20 -3.02 -7.37 21.74
C HIS A 20 -1.49 -7.31 21.62
N ASN A 21 -0.79 -7.32 22.75
CA ASN A 21 0.66 -7.40 22.75
C ASN A 21 1.15 -8.79 22.30
N VAL A 22 1.48 -8.90 21.01
CA VAL A 22 1.96 -10.13 20.36
C VAL A 22 3.44 -10.43 20.61
N VAL A 23 4.20 -9.55 21.28
CA VAL A 23 5.66 -9.72 21.46
C VAL A 23 6.03 -11.07 22.11
N PRO A 24 5.42 -11.51 23.23
CA PRO A 24 5.76 -12.80 23.83
C PRO A 24 5.50 -13.98 22.88
N LEU A 25 4.41 -13.92 22.11
CA LEU A 25 4.06 -14.93 21.12
C LEU A 25 5.12 -14.98 20.01
N VAL A 26 5.42 -13.84 19.38
CA VAL A 26 6.38 -13.76 18.29
C VAL A 26 7.79 -14.12 18.74
N GLU A 27 8.24 -13.73 19.94
CA GLU A 27 9.55 -14.15 20.48
C GLU A 27 9.64 -15.67 20.70
N SER A 28 8.55 -16.31 21.15
CA SER A 28 8.53 -17.77 21.33
C SER A 28 8.72 -18.53 20.00
N MET A 29 8.29 -17.94 18.87
CA MET A 29 8.44 -18.54 17.54
C MET A 29 9.90 -18.70 17.10
N GLU A 30 10.85 -17.96 17.69
CA GLU A 30 12.28 -18.13 17.44
C GLU A 30 12.75 -19.57 17.73
N LYS A 31 12.17 -20.21 18.76
CA LYS A 31 12.55 -21.56 19.19
C LYS A 31 11.73 -22.66 18.51
N MET A 32 10.80 -22.31 17.61
CA MET A 32 9.97 -23.27 16.86
C MET A 32 10.70 -23.76 15.59
N ALA A 33 10.00 -24.06 14.49
CA ALA A 33 10.58 -24.50 13.20
C ALA A 33 9.79 -23.92 12.00
N PHE A 34 10.35 -24.03 10.80
CA PHE A 34 9.74 -23.58 9.53
C PHE A 34 9.36 -22.09 9.55
N THR A 35 8.23 -21.72 8.91
CA THR A 35 7.76 -20.34 8.74
C THR A 35 7.58 -19.57 10.06
N ALA A 36 7.46 -20.24 11.20
CA ALA A 36 7.45 -19.55 12.50
C ALA A 36 8.77 -18.80 12.77
N ARG A 37 9.92 -19.40 12.43
CA ARG A 37 11.23 -18.73 12.57
C ARG A 37 11.38 -17.60 11.56
N ASP A 38 10.87 -17.80 10.35
CA ASP A 38 10.86 -16.78 9.31
C ASP A 38 10.06 -15.55 9.77
N LEU A 39 8.87 -15.75 10.36
CA LEU A 39 8.04 -14.67 10.90
C LEU A 39 8.75 -13.93 12.05
N ASN A 40 9.34 -14.65 13.02
CA ASN A 40 10.11 -14.03 14.10
C ASN A 40 11.27 -13.17 13.54
N ARG A 41 12.02 -13.71 12.58
CA ARG A 41 13.15 -13.02 11.97
C ARG A 41 12.70 -11.78 11.19
N ALA A 42 11.62 -11.89 10.42
CA ALA A 42 11.00 -10.75 9.73
C ALA A 42 10.58 -9.65 10.71
N ALA A 43 9.95 -10.01 11.84
CA ALA A 43 9.56 -9.05 12.87
C ALA A 43 10.76 -8.34 13.51
N LYS A 44 11.86 -9.07 13.77
CA LYS A 44 13.12 -8.48 14.25
C LYS A 44 13.74 -7.53 13.23
N ILE A 45 13.81 -7.93 11.96
CA ILE A 45 14.35 -7.09 10.87
C ILE A 45 13.51 -5.83 10.69
N TYR A 46 12.18 -5.94 10.66
CA TYR A 46 11.32 -4.76 10.55
C TYR A 46 11.53 -3.79 11.72
N ASN A 47 11.62 -4.29 12.96
CA ASN A 47 11.95 -3.45 14.10
C ASN A 47 13.36 -2.82 14.01
N MET A 48 14.33 -3.50 13.39
CA MET A 48 15.66 -2.92 13.10
C MET A 48 15.56 -1.77 12.09
N MET A 49 14.73 -1.88 11.04
CA MET A 49 14.47 -0.78 10.09
C MET A 49 13.97 0.47 10.82
N LEU A 50 13.05 0.28 11.78
CA LEU A 50 12.46 1.38 12.54
C LEU A 50 13.47 2.06 13.48
N ASN A 51 14.37 1.28 14.08
CA ASN A 51 15.41 1.77 14.98
C ASN A 51 16.58 2.45 14.23
N ASP A 52 16.75 2.19 12.93
CA ASP A 52 17.71 2.88 12.07
C ASP A 52 17.14 4.23 11.59
N LYS A 53 17.67 5.32 12.13
CA LYS A 53 17.21 6.69 11.86
C LYS A 53 17.51 7.15 10.43
N GLU A 54 18.58 6.65 9.83
CA GLU A 54 18.97 7.00 8.46
C GLU A 54 18.08 6.26 7.45
N CYS A 55 17.69 5.03 7.78
CA CYS A 55 16.82 4.18 6.95
C CYS A 55 15.49 4.88 6.63
N ALA A 56 15.10 4.98 5.36
CA ALA A 56 13.73 5.26 4.93
C ALA A 56 12.98 3.96 4.63
N VAL A 57 11.82 3.77 5.26
CA VAL A 57 11.01 2.56 5.16
C VAL A 57 9.96 2.72 4.06
N ILE A 58 10.05 1.87 3.04
CA ILE A 58 9.09 1.81 1.94
C ILE A 58 8.22 0.57 2.15
N LEU A 59 6.91 0.79 2.32
CA LEU A 59 5.92 -0.28 2.44
C LEU A 59 5.35 -0.59 1.06
N THR A 60 5.33 -1.87 0.67
CA THR A 60 4.66 -2.31 -0.56
C THR A 60 3.40 -3.09 -0.24
N LEU A 61 2.30 -2.77 -0.92
CA LEU A 61 0.99 -3.37 -0.67
C LEU A 61 0.41 -3.96 -1.96
N ALA A 62 0.17 -5.27 -1.96
CA ALA A 62 -0.52 -5.98 -3.04
C ALA A 62 -1.47 -7.04 -2.46
N GLY A 63 -2.53 -7.35 -3.21
CA GLY A 63 -3.60 -8.24 -2.79
C GLY A 63 -4.84 -7.49 -2.27
N SER A 64 -5.74 -8.22 -1.60
CA SER A 64 -7.00 -7.67 -1.07
C SER A 64 -6.89 -7.37 0.43
N LEU A 65 -5.97 -6.48 0.79
CA LEU A 65 -5.55 -6.33 2.20
C LEU A 65 -6.59 -5.59 3.05
N PHE A 66 -7.17 -4.52 2.53
CA PHE A 66 -8.06 -3.65 3.32
C PHE A 66 -9.46 -4.24 3.40
N SER A 67 -9.97 -4.79 2.29
CA SER A 67 -11.21 -5.58 2.31
C SER A 67 -11.10 -6.85 3.19
N ALA A 68 -9.88 -7.33 3.48
CA ALA A 68 -9.62 -8.42 4.42
C ALA A 68 -9.34 -7.95 5.88
N GLY A 69 -9.54 -6.67 6.20
CA GLY A 69 -9.44 -6.17 7.58
C GLY A 69 -8.06 -5.67 8.01
N LEU A 70 -7.12 -5.41 7.09
CA LEU A 70 -5.76 -4.95 7.44
C LEU A 70 -5.56 -3.43 7.30
N LYS A 71 -6.59 -2.67 6.94
CA LYS A 71 -6.49 -1.22 6.69
C LYS A 71 -5.97 -0.45 7.90
N LYS A 72 -6.56 -0.69 9.07
CA LYS A 72 -6.15 -0.06 10.33
C LYS A 72 -4.70 -0.36 10.71
N THR A 73 -4.18 -1.53 10.36
CA THR A 73 -2.76 -1.85 10.56
C THR A 73 -1.88 -0.88 9.77
N VAL A 74 -2.15 -0.67 8.48
CA VAL A 74 -1.39 0.25 7.64
C VAL A 74 -1.56 1.71 8.08
N PHE A 75 -2.78 2.12 8.43
CA PHE A 75 -3.06 3.42 9.03
C PHE A 75 -2.19 3.66 10.28
N ASP A 76 -2.10 2.67 11.17
CA ASP A 76 -1.28 2.76 12.37
C ASP A 76 0.22 2.84 12.06
N LEU A 77 0.69 2.16 11.01
CA LEU A 77 2.09 2.31 10.59
C LEU A 77 2.38 3.75 10.14
N ILE A 78 1.47 4.41 9.42
CA ILE A 78 1.63 5.82 9.02
C ILE A 78 1.59 6.73 10.25
N GLU A 79 0.55 6.58 11.09
CA GLU A 79 0.34 7.48 12.23
C GLU A 79 1.51 7.50 13.22
N ASN A 80 2.21 6.38 13.33
CA ASN A 80 3.32 6.17 14.24
C ASN A 80 4.71 6.27 13.57
N ASN A 81 4.80 6.88 12.37
CA ASN A 81 6.04 7.07 11.59
C ASN A 81 6.80 5.75 11.32
N MET A 82 6.09 4.63 11.20
CA MET A 82 6.67 3.31 10.96
C MET A 82 6.84 2.99 9.46
N VAL A 83 6.41 3.91 8.59
CA VAL A 83 6.53 3.89 7.13
C VAL A 83 6.75 5.33 6.67
N ASP A 84 7.60 5.51 5.66
CA ASP A 84 7.94 6.83 5.10
C ASP A 84 7.47 7.03 3.65
N ALA A 85 7.26 5.95 2.89
CA ALA A 85 6.64 5.94 1.57
C ALA A 85 5.88 4.64 1.34
N ILE A 86 4.85 4.68 0.49
CA ILE A 86 4.04 3.51 0.14
C ILE A 86 4.06 3.29 -1.37
N VAL A 87 4.20 2.04 -1.80
CA VAL A 87 3.94 1.61 -3.18
C VAL A 87 2.82 0.57 -3.14
N SER A 88 1.73 0.79 -3.87
CA SER A 88 0.52 -0.03 -3.76
C SER A 88 -0.08 -0.36 -5.12
N THR A 89 -1.02 -1.30 -5.15
CA THR A 89 -2.01 -1.39 -6.24
C THR A 89 -3.10 -0.33 -6.08
N GLY A 90 -3.76 0.00 -7.18
CA GLY A 90 -4.88 0.95 -7.19
C GLY A 90 -6.07 0.44 -6.38
N ALA A 91 -6.39 -0.86 -6.51
CA ALA A 91 -7.49 -1.48 -5.79
C ALA A 91 -7.43 -1.29 -4.26
N ILE A 92 -6.23 -1.34 -3.66
CA ILE A 92 -6.09 -1.12 -2.22
C ILE A 92 -6.33 0.36 -1.87
N MET A 93 -5.78 1.29 -2.66
CA MET A 93 -5.82 2.72 -2.35
C MET A 93 -7.16 3.37 -2.71
N VAL A 94 -7.81 2.92 -3.78
CA VAL A 94 -9.02 3.55 -4.30
C VAL A 94 -10.25 2.71 -3.94
N ASP A 95 -10.31 1.49 -4.42
CA ASP A 95 -11.49 0.61 -4.31
C ASP A 95 -11.73 0.16 -2.87
N GLN A 96 -10.68 0.20 -2.02
CA GLN A 96 -10.78 -0.20 -0.63
C GLN A 96 -10.63 0.98 0.35
N ASP A 97 -9.52 1.74 0.30
CA ASP A 97 -9.34 2.85 1.26
C ASP A 97 -10.19 4.07 0.94
N PHE A 98 -10.05 4.65 -0.25
CA PHE A 98 -10.81 5.84 -0.63
C PHE A 98 -12.31 5.57 -0.64
N PHE A 99 -12.74 4.40 -1.13
CA PHE A 99 -14.11 3.90 -1.05
C PHE A 99 -14.65 3.93 0.39
N GLU A 100 -13.94 3.34 1.35
CA GLU A 100 -14.35 3.40 2.76
C GLU A 100 -14.27 4.82 3.33
N ALA A 101 -13.31 5.64 2.87
CA ALA A 101 -13.19 7.04 3.26
C ALA A 101 -14.40 7.89 2.83
N LEU A 102 -15.10 7.50 1.77
CA LEU A 102 -16.37 8.10 1.33
C LEU A 102 -17.57 7.64 2.19
N GLY A 103 -17.40 6.60 3.02
CA GLY A 103 -18.41 6.10 3.96
C GLY A 103 -19.00 4.74 3.60
N PHE A 104 -18.52 4.13 2.52
CA PHE A 104 -18.94 2.81 2.07
C PHE A 104 -18.20 1.69 2.81
N LYS A 105 -18.58 0.42 2.56
CA LYS A 105 -18.15 -0.70 3.42
C LYS A 105 -17.91 -1.98 2.63
N HIS A 106 -17.00 -2.79 3.17
CA HIS A 106 -16.86 -4.20 2.81
C HIS A 106 -17.62 -5.08 3.80
N TYR A 107 -18.17 -6.19 3.30
CA TYR A 107 -19.01 -7.09 4.08
C TYR A 107 -18.44 -8.50 4.08
N ILE A 108 -18.58 -9.20 5.21
CA ILE A 108 -18.30 -10.62 5.30
C ILE A 108 -19.25 -11.35 4.37
N GLY A 109 -18.68 -12.22 3.54
CA GLY A 109 -19.39 -13.01 2.56
C GLY A 109 -19.01 -14.48 2.58
N SER A 110 -19.15 -15.11 1.42
CA SER A 110 -18.87 -16.53 1.25
C SER A 110 -18.39 -16.82 -0.15
N GLN A 111 -17.32 -17.61 -0.25
CA GLN A 111 -16.79 -18.12 -1.51
C GLN A 111 -17.75 -19.08 -2.25
N TYR A 112 -18.82 -19.54 -1.59
CA TYR A 112 -19.77 -20.53 -2.13
C TYR A 112 -21.08 -19.92 -2.63
N SER A 113 -21.17 -18.60 -2.71
CA SER A 113 -22.38 -17.91 -3.23
C SER A 113 -22.53 -18.08 -4.74
N ASP A 114 -23.77 -18.01 -5.24
CA ASP A 114 -24.02 -17.98 -6.68
C ASP A 114 -23.65 -16.61 -7.25
N ASP A 115 -22.57 -16.57 -8.02
CA ASP A 115 -22.05 -15.33 -8.62
C ASP A 115 -23.04 -14.69 -9.61
N ASN A 116 -23.99 -15.44 -10.20
CA ASN A 116 -25.04 -14.85 -11.03
C ASN A 116 -26.06 -14.08 -10.19
N GLU A 117 -26.47 -14.63 -9.04
CA GLU A 117 -27.36 -13.95 -8.11
C GLU A 117 -26.69 -12.71 -7.52
N LEU A 118 -25.41 -12.80 -7.14
CA LEU A 118 -24.62 -11.65 -6.69
C LEU A 118 -24.58 -10.54 -7.76
N ARG A 119 -24.28 -10.91 -9.02
CA ARG A 119 -24.23 -9.95 -10.14
C ARG A 119 -25.58 -9.30 -10.41
N ASP A 120 -26.66 -10.09 -10.44
CA ASP A 120 -28.03 -9.57 -10.65
C ASP A 120 -28.45 -8.62 -9.51
N LEU A 121 -27.89 -8.82 -8.32
CA LEU A 121 -28.06 -7.94 -7.17
C LEU A 121 -27.02 -6.81 -7.08
N HIS A 122 -26.12 -6.64 -8.06
CA HIS A 122 -25.05 -5.64 -8.03
C HIS A 122 -24.16 -5.77 -6.78
N ILE A 123 -23.69 -6.98 -6.52
CA ILE A 123 -22.73 -7.30 -5.47
C ILE A 123 -21.52 -7.94 -6.13
N ASP A 124 -20.35 -7.36 -5.92
CA ASP A 124 -19.10 -7.97 -6.35
C ASP A 124 -18.44 -8.71 -5.18
N ARG A 125 -17.77 -9.81 -5.52
CA ARG A 125 -17.13 -10.69 -4.54
C ARG A 125 -15.62 -10.67 -4.66
N ILE A 126 -14.97 -10.36 -3.55
CA ILE A 126 -13.53 -10.48 -3.36
C ILE A 126 -13.31 -11.72 -2.48
N TYR A 127 -13.18 -12.89 -3.11
CA TYR A 127 -13.10 -14.19 -2.43
C TYR A 127 -14.31 -14.46 -1.50
N ASP A 128 -14.18 -14.32 -0.19
CA ASP A 128 -15.25 -14.48 0.80
C ASP A 128 -15.68 -13.14 1.41
N THR A 129 -15.42 -12.04 0.73
CA THR A 129 -15.81 -10.68 1.08
C THR A 129 -16.67 -10.08 -0.04
N TYR A 130 -17.63 -9.23 0.30
CA TYR A 130 -18.49 -8.53 -0.65
C TYR A 130 -18.29 -7.02 -0.63
N ILE A 131 -18.55 -6.40 -1.78
CA ILE A 131 -18.60 -4.95 -1.97
C ILE A 131 -19.86 -4.60 -2.79
N ASP A 132 -20.46 -3.45 -2.50
CA ASP A 132 -21.63 -2.95 -3.23
C ASP A 132 -21.16 -2.22 -4.51
N GLU A 133 -21.49 -2.78 -5.68
CA GLU A 133 -21.15 -2.20 -6.99
C GLU A 133 -21.81 -0.82 -7.22
N ASP A 134 -23.01 -0.60 -6.67
CA ASP A 134 -23.67 0.71 -6.81
C ASP A 134 -22.94 1.78 -5.98
N GLU A 135 -22.37 1.41 -4.83
CA GLU A 135 -21.50 2.30 -4.05
C GLU A 135 -20.15 2.50 -4.75
N LEU A 136 -19.62 1.46 -5.41
CA LEU A 136 -18.34 1.53 -6.12
C LEU A 136 -18.43 2.52 -7.29
N ARG A 137 -19.56 2.56 -8.00
CA ARG A 137 -19.84 3.58 -9.01
C ARG A 137 -19.82 5.00 -8.46
N ILE A 138 -20.28 5.22 -7.24
CA ILE A 138 -20.18 6.54 -6.60
C ILE A 138 -18.70 6.89 -6.35
N CYS A 139 -17.86 5.91 -5.99
CA CYS A 139 -16.41 6.10 -5.92
C CYS A 139 -15.82 6.49 -7.28
N ASP A 140 -16.18 5.76 -8.35
CA ASP A 140 -15.74 6.06 -9.72
C ASP A 140 -16.11 7.49 -10.15
N ASP A 141 -17.37 7.87 -9.96
CA ASP A 141 -17.89 9.22 -10.25
C ASP A 141 -17.14 10.29 -9.43
N THR A 142 -16.84 10.00 -8.17
CA THR A 142 -16.07 10.90 -7.30
C THR A 142 -14.64 11.08 -7.82
N THR A 143 -13.99 10.01 -8.28
CA THR A 143 -12.65 10.14 -8.88
C THR A 143 -12.69 10.97 -10.17
N ALA A 144 -13.74 10.83 -10.99
CA ALA A 144 -13.95 11.68 -12.16
C ALA A 144 -14.19 13.16 -11.79
N GLU A 145 -14.96 13.46 -10.73
CA GLU A 145 -15.13 14.81 -10.19
C GLU A 145 -13.77 15.43 -9.84
N ILE A 146 -12.91 14.66 -9.18
CA ILE A 146 -11.56 15.11 -8.84
C ILE A 146 -10.78 15.42 -10.11
N PHE A 147 -10.73 14.50 -11.09
CA PHE A 147 -9.98 14.71 -12.33
C PHE A 147 -10.50 15.90 -13.16
N ASP A 148 -11.82 16.10 -13.21
CA ASP A 148 -12.46 17.25 -13.86
C ASP A 148 -12.05 18.60 -13.23
N SER A 149 -11.62 18.60 -11.96
CA SER A 149 -11.17 19.80 -11.25
C SER A 149 -9.70 20.14 -11.45
N LEU A 150 -8.92 19.25 -12.06
CA LEU A 150 -7.48 19.40 -12.24
C LEU A 150 -7.13 20.06 -13.58
N GLU A 151 -5.97 20.71 -13.62
CA GLU A 151 -5.41 21.23 -14.87
C GLU A 151 -5.11 20.07 -15.85
N PRO A 152 -5.43 20.20 -17.15
CA PRO A 152 -5.27 19.10 -18.11
C PRO A 152 -3.79 18.91 -18.49
N ARG A 153 -3.10 18.07 -17.72
CA ARG A 153 -1.69 17.69 -17.92
C ARG A 153 -1.44 16.24 -17.46
N PRO A 154 -0.24 15.70 -17.71
CA PRO A 154 0.19 14.47 -17.08
C PRO A 154 0.42 14.65 -15.56
N TYR A 155 -0.04 13.69 -14.76
CA TYR A 155 0.16 13.59 -13.32
C TYR A 155 0.77 12.24 -12.96
N SER A 156 1.65 12.22 -11.96
CA SER A 156 2.03 10.95 -11.31
C SER A 156 0.88 10.44 -10.42
N SER A 157 0.82 9.13 -10.16
CA SER A 157 -0.18 8.58 -9.24
C SER A 157 -0.06 9.17 -7.83
N ARG A 158 1.16 9.54 -7.41
CA ARG A 158 1.40 10.28 -6.16
C ARG A 158 0.67 11.61 -6.11
N GLU A 159 0.72 12.40 -7.19
CA GLU A 159 -0.02 13.66 -7.25
C GLU A 159 -1.53 13.43 -7.20
N LEU A 160 -2.04 12.43 -7.94
CA LEU A 160 -3.46 12.12 -7.97
C LEU A 160 -3.97 11.68 -6.58
N LEU A 161 -3.26 10.78 -5.90
CA LEU A 161 -3.62 10.36 -4.55
C LEU A 161 -3.50 11.48 -3.51
N TRP A 162 -2.55 12.41 -3.69
CA TRP A 162 -2.51 13.62 -2.87
C TRP A 162 -3.78 14.47 -3.06
N HIS A 163 -4.26 14.60 -4.30
CA HIS A 163 -5.54 15.27 -4.59
C HIS A 163 -6.75 14.54 -3.99
N PHE A 164 -6.71 13.21 -3.85
CA PHE A 164 -7.76 12.45 -3.17
C PHE A 164 -7.77 12.77 -1.67
N GLY A 165 -6.60 12.80 -1.02
CA GLY A 165 -6.47 13.23 0.37
C GLY A 165 -6.95 14.67 0.59
N LYS A 166 -6.60 15.58 -0.33
CA LYS A 166 -7.08 16.97 -0.33
C LYS A 166 -8.60 17.06 -0.50
N TYR A 167 -9.18 16.28 -1.41
CA TYR A 167 -10.64 16.21 -1.59
C TYR A 167 -11.34 15.81 -0.30
N LEU A 168 -10.84 14.78 0.40
CA LEU A 168 -11.39 14.37 1.70
C LEU A 168 -11.31 15.49 2.73
N GLU A 169 -10.18 16.21 2.83
CA GLU A 169 -10.04 17.38 3.71
C GLU A 169 -11.11 18.44 3.41
N GLU A 170 -11.26 18.82 2.13
CA GLU A 170 -12.20 19.85 1.69
C GLU A 170 -13.67 19.47 1.93
N LYS A 171 -14.00 18.18 1.93
CA LYS A 171 -15.34 17.66 2.26
C LYS A 171 -15.56 17.42 3.78
N GLY A 172 -14.64 17.89 4.63
CA GLY A 172 -14.76 17.83 6.10
C GLY A 172 -14.13 16.59 6.74
N GLY A 173 -13.20 15.93 6.04
CA GLY A 173 -12.52 14.72 6.46
C GLY A 173 -13.19 13.42 5.98
N PRO A 174 -12.48 12.28 6.07
CA PRO A 174 -13.02 10.96 5.74
C PRO A 174 -14.19 10.58 6.67
N LYS A 175 -15.10 9.75 6.17
CA LYS A 175 -16.21 9.18 6.96
C LYS A 175 -15.79 8.05 7.90
N VAL A 176 -14.52 7.67 7.87
CA VAL A 176 -13.87 6.68 8.73
C VAL A 176 -12.63 7.28 9.37
N ASN A 177 -12.23 6.77 10.54
CA ASN A 177 -11.10 7.31 11.31
C ASN A 177 -9.73 6.76 10.88
N ASP A 178 -9.71 5.80 9.96
CA ASP A 178 -8.56 4.98 9.62
C ASP A 178 -8.27 4.97 8.11
N SER A 179 -8.61 6.06 7.40
CA SER A 179 -8.24 6.22 5.98
C SER A 179 -6.74 6.42 5.82
N VAL A 180 -6.11 5.52 5.06
CA VAL A 180 -4.70 5.49 4.70
C VAL A 180 -4.35 6.63 3.77
N VAL A 181 -5.15 6.90 2.73
CA VAL A 181 -4.93 8.01 1.78
C VAL A 181 -4.96 9.35 2.53
N TYR A 182 -5.94 9.54 3.42
CA TYR A 182 -6.02 10.76 4.21
C TYR A 182 -4.88 10.88 5.22
N ALA A 183 -4.54 9.82 5.95
CA ALA A 183 -3.41 9.83 6.89
C ALA A 183 -2.09 10.16 6.18
N ALA A 184 -1.85 9.56 5.01
CA ALA A 184 -0.68 9.82 4.18
C ALA A 184 -0.62 11.28 3.71
N TYR A 185 -1.76 11.84 3.30
CA TYR A 185 -1.89 13.27 2.98
C TYR A 185 -1.52 14.16 4.17
N LYS A 186 -2.05 13.89 5.38
CA LYS A 186 -1.75 14.69 6.59
C LYS A 186 -0.31 14.55 7.07
N LYS A 187 0.30 13.36 6.90
CA LYS A 187 1.65 13.03 7.40
C LYS A 187 2.75 13.23 6.35
N ASN A 188 2.41 13.74 5.17
CA ASN A 188 3.36 13.92 4.07
C ASN A 188 4.08 12.61 3.69
N VAL A 189 3.35 11.49 3.67
CA VAL A 189 3.83 10.18 3.20
C VAL A 189 3.38 10.01 1.74
N PRO A 190 4.28 9.91 0.75
CA PRO A 190 3.89 9.74 -0.63
C PRO A 190 3.41 8.29 -0.88
N ILE A 191 2.34 8.17 -1.65
CA ILE A 191 1.81 6.88 -2.12
C ILE A 191 2.00 6.81 -3.63
N PHE A 192 2.63 5.75 -4.12
CA PHE A 192 2.82 5.46 -5.54
C PHE A 192 2.00 4.25 -5.93
N VAL A 193 1.31 4.34 -7.08
CA VAL A 193 0.54 3.27 -7.67
C VAL A 193 0.91 3.18 -9.15
N PRO A 194 1.92 2.39 -9.52
CA PRO A 194 2.48 2.43 -10.88
C PRO A 194 1.49 2.01 -11.98
N ALA A 195 0.52 1.15 -11.62
CA ALA A 195 -0.58 0.74 -12.48
C ALA A 195 -1.89 1.42 -12.04
N PHE A 196 -1.90 2.75 -11.98
CA PHE A 196 -3.02 3.52 -11.40
C PHE A 196 -4.35 3.33 -12.12
N SER A 197 -4.34 3.11 -13.43
CA SER A 197 -5.56 2.89 -14.21
C SER A 197 -6.27 1.56 -13.91
N ASP A 198 -5.63 0.64 -13.20
CA ASP A 198 -6.16 -0.69 -12.87
C ASP A 198 -6.88 -0.69 -11.51
N CYS A 199 -7.93 0.15 -11.40
CA CYS A 199 -8.81 0.31 -10.22
C CYS A 199 -9.99 1.26 -10.54
N SER A 200 -10.85 1.57 -9.56
CA SER A 200 -11.96 2.55 -9.65
C SER A 200 -11.55 3.89 -10.26
N ALA A 201 -10.37 4.40 -9.91
CA ALA A 201 -9.85 5.64 -10.49
C ALA A 201 -9.61 5.53 -12.02
N GLY A 202 -9.36 4.33 -12.53
CA GLY A 202 -9.31 4.06 -13.96
C GLY A 202 -10.64 4.30 -14.68
N PHE A 203 -11.76 3.89 -14.08
CA PHE A 203 -13.09 4.19 -14.61
C PHE A 203 -13.37 5.69 -14.58
N GLY A 204 -12.99 6.37 -13.50
CA GLY A 204 -13.04 7.84 -13.43
C GLY A 204 -12.23 8.52 -14.54
N ILE A 205 -11.04 8.01 -14.86
CA ILE A 205 -10.23 8.50 -15.98
C ILE A 205 -10.94 8.28 -17.31
N VAL A 206 -11.55 7.11 -17.54
CA VAL A 206 -12.30 6.84 -18.77
C VAL A 206 -13.44 7.84 -18.94
N MET A 207 -14.21 8.09 -17.88
CA MET A 207 -15.29 9.08 -17.90
C MET A 207 -14.77 10.49 -18.18
N HIS A 208 -13.71 10.90 -17.49
CA HIS A 208 -13.08 12.20 -17.64
C HIS A 208 -12.54 12.43 -19.07
N GLN A 209 -11.81 11.46 -19.63
CA GLN A 209 -11.24 11.58 -20.97
C GLN A 209 -12.31 11.53 -22.06
N HIS A 210 -13.36 10.71 -21.90
CA HIS A 210 -14.49 10.68 -22.82
C HIS A 210 -15.22 12.04 -22.86
N LYS A 211 -15.42 12.66 -21.70
CA LYS A 211 -16.02 13.98 -21.57
C LYS A 211 -15.11 15.10 -22.11
N ASN A 212 -13.78 14.96 -21.98
CA ASN A 212 -12.79 15.98 -22.30
C ASN A 212 -11.72 15.49 -23.29
N PRO A 213 -12.05 15.14 -24.55
CA PRO A 213 -11.14 14.45 -25.47
C PRO A 213 -9.84 15.21 -25.78
N GLU A 214 -9.85 16.53 -25.76
CA GLU A 214 -8.69 17.39 -26.10
C GLU A 214 -8.04 18.07 -24.88
N LYS A 215 -8.67 17.99 -23.70
CA LYS A 215 -8.28 18.73 -22.49
C LYS A 215 -8.53 17.89 -21.24
N HIS A 216 -7.75 16.83 -21.09
CA HIS A 216 -7.89 15.88 -19.99
C HIS A 216 -6.59 15.72 -19.19
N VAL A 217 -6.72 15.18 -17.99
CA VAL A 217 -5.60 14.62 -17.24
C VAL A 217 -5.14 13.30 -17.85
N SER A 218 -3.85 13.03 -17.75
CA SER A 218 -3.25 11.75 -18.11
C SER A 218 -2.32 11.26 -17.00
N ILE A 219 -2.01 9.96 -17.00
CA ILE A 219 -1.09 9.35 -16.03
C ILE A 219 0.33 9.33 -16.60
N ASP A 220 1.28 9.80 -15.81
CA ASP A 220 2.72 9.70 -16.07
C ASP A 220 3.37 8.70 -15.10
N SER A 221 3.43 7.43 -15.51
CA SER A 221 4.07 6.36 -14.73
C SER A 221 5.60 6.48 -14.71
N GLY A 222 6.20 7.17 -15.68
CA GLY A 222 7.62 7.48 -15.68
C GLY A 222 7.96 8.46 -14.56
N LYS A 223 7.11 9.46 -14.34
CA LYS A 223 7.22 10.39 -13.22
C LYS A 223 7.06 9.70 -11.87
N ASP A 224 6.15 8.73 -11.71
CA ASP A 224 6.08 7.90 -10.49
C ASP A 224 7.42 7.21 -10.20
N PHE A 225 8.03 6.62 -11.23
CA PHE A 225 9.27 5.86 -11.05
C PHE A 225 10.44 6.78 -10.70
N TYR A 226 10.50 7.95 -11.35
CA TYR A 226 11.50 8.97 -11.04
C TYR A 226 11.33 9.55 -9.63
N GLU A 227 10.09 9.90 -9.24
CA GLU A 227 9.80 10.46 -7.91
C GLU A 227 10.12 9.47 -6.78
N LEU A 228 9.81 8.18 -6.95
CA LEU A 228 10.23 7.15 -5.99
C LEU A 228 11.75 6.97 -5.98
N THR A 229 12.41 7.05 -7.14
CA THR A 229 13.89 7.02 -7.22
C THR A 229 14.53 8.19 -6.47
N GLN A 230 13.92 9.38 -6.47
CA GLN A 230 14.40 10.52 -5.68
C GLN A 230 14.42 10.23 -4.17
N VAL A 231 13.52 9.37 -3.66
CA VAL A 231 13.59 8.90 -2.26
C VAL A 231 14.90 8.15 -2.01
N LYS A 232 15.28 7.23 -2.91
CA LYS A 232 16.53 6.48 -2.79
C LYS A 232 17.77 7.36 -2.94
N LEU A 233 17.74 8.33 -3.84
CA LEU A 233 18.82 9.30 -4.02
C LEU A 233 19.02 10.16 -2.75
N LYS A 234 17.92 10.54 -2.09
CA LYS A 234 17.96 11.34 -0.86
C LYS A 234 18.33 10.51 0.37
N HIS A 235 17.86 9.26 0.44
CA HIS A 235 18.06 8.33 1.54
C HIS A 235 18.85 7.11 1.06
N LYS A 236 20.17 7.14 1.29
CA LYS A 236 21.06 6.03 0.95
C LYS A 236 20.62 4.74 1.63
N GLU A 237 20.25 4.81 2.89
CA GLU A 237 19.71 3.70 3.65
C GLU A 237 18.20 3.57 3.41
N THR A 238 17.78 2.45 2.82
CA THR A 238 16.35 2.14 2.61
C THR A 238 16.03 0.72 3.05
N GLY A 239 14.87 0.56 3.67
CA GLY A 239 14.30 -0.72 4.06
C GLY A 239 12.97 -0.95 3.34
N ILE A 240 12.78 -2.14 2.78
CA ILE A 240 11.54 -2.49 2.06
C ILE A 240 10.75 -3.50 2.88
N PHE A 241 9.52 -3.15 3.25
CA PHE A 241 8.58 -4.04 3.92
C PHE A 241 7.45 -4.37 2.95
N MET A 242 7.45 -5.60 2.44
CA MET A 242 6.67 -5.96 1.26
C MET A 242 5.56 -6.95 1.61
N ILE A 243 4.32 -6.56 1.36
CA ILE A 243 3.14 -7.40 1.54
C ILE A 243 2.65 -7.84 0.16
N GLY A 244 2.76 -9.13 -0.13
CA GLY A 244 2.49 -9.72 -1.43
C GLY A 244 3.68 -9.62 -2.39
N GLY A 245 3.41 -9.22 -3.63
CA GLY A 245 4.37 -9.20 -4.72
C GLY A 245 3.96 -8.24 -5.84
N GLY A 246 4.04 -8.71 -7.09
CA GLY A 246 3.59 -7.96 -8.26
C GLY A 246 4.35 -6.67 -8.51
N VAL A 247 3.65 -5.70 -9.12
CA VAL A 247 4.20 -4.40 -9.50
C VAL A 247 4.74 -3.63 -8.27
N PRO A 248 4.03 -3.53 -7.12
CA PRO A 248 4.55 -2.79 -5.97
C PRO A 248 5.91 -3.26 -5.47
N LYS A 249 6.13 -4.59 -5.43
CA LYS A 249 7.41 -5.20 -5.08
C LYS A 249 8.50 -4.81 -6.08
N ASN A 250 8.31 -5.14 -7.36
CA ASN A 250 9.38 -4.96 -8.34
C ASN A 250 9.70 -3.49 -8.58
N PHE A 251 8.67 -2.63 -8.68
CA PHE A 251 8.82 -1.20 -8.88
C PHE A 251 9.62 -0.55 -7.75
N THR A 252 9.41 -0.99 -6.50
CA THR A 252 10.20 -0.51 -5.36
C THR A 252 11.64 -0.98 -5.43
N GLN A 253 11.89 -2.25 -5.78
CA GLN A 253 13.25 -2.79 -5.83
C GLN A 253 14.09 -2.17 -6.96
N ASP A 254 13.46 -1.83 -8.09
CA ASP A 254 14.15 -1.28 -9.27
C ASP A 254 14.68 0.14 -9.07
N ILE A 255 14.22 0.87 -8.04
CA ILE A 255 14.72 2.23 -7.80
C ILE A 255 16.20 2.28 -7.41
N VAL A 256 16.76 1.17 -6.92
CA VAL A 256 18.21 1.08 -6.67
C VAL A 256 18.96 1.09 -8.00
N VAL A 257 18.50 0.30 -8.98
CA VAL A 257 19.09 0.25 -10.32
C VAL A 257 18.90 1.60 -11.03
N ALA A 258 17.73 2.22 -10.89
CA ALA A 258 17.48 3.56 -11.42
C ALA A 258 18.38 4.63 -10.77
N ALA A 259 18.58 4.55 -9.45
CA ALA A 259 19.51 5.44 -8.75
C ALA A 259 20.96 5.20 -9.18
N ASP A 260 21.35 3.94 -9.40
CA ASP A 260 22.71 3.59 -9.85
C ASP A 260 23.02 4.16 -11.23
N ILE A 261 22.06 4.13 -12.15
CA ILE A 261 22.17 4.80 -13.47
C ILE A 261 22.42 6.31 -13.31
N LEU A 262 21.93 6.94 -12.25
CA LEU A 262 22.04 8.38 -12.03
C LEU A 262 23.29 8.79 -11.22
N THR A 263 23.84 7.91 -10.38
CA THR A 263 24.94 8.26 -9.46
C THR A 263 26.15 7.34 -9.53
N GLU A 264 26.09 6.22 -10.25
CA GLU A 264 27.15 5.20 -10.42
C GLU A 264 27.65 4.54 -9.11
N ASP A 265 26.92 4.67 -8.01
CA ASP A 265 27.25 4.10 -6.69
C ASP A 265 26.02 4.14 -5.75
N ALA A 266 24.88 3.63 -6.22
CA ALA A 266 23.68 3.56 -5.37
C ALA A 266 23.74 2.30 -4.49
N PRO A 267 23.74 2.43 -3.14
CA PRO A 267 23.75 1.25 -2.28
C PRO A 267 22.44 0.45 -2.42
N MET A 268 22.51 -0.86 -2.21
CA MET A 268 21.33 -1.73 -2.18
C MET A 268 20.33 -1.35 -1.07
N HIS A 269 19.12 -1.91 -1.10
CA HIS A 269 18.24 -1.88 0.08
C HIS A 269 18.88 -2.69 1.21
N LYS A 270 19.20 -2.03 2.32
CA LYS A 270 19.89 -2.62 3.49
C LYS A 270 19.03 -3.64 4.23
N TYR A 271 17.72 -3.42 4.25
CA TYR A 271 16.75 -4.28 4.92
C TYR A 271 15.65 -4.70 3.95
N ALA A 272 15.25 -5.96 3.99
CA ALA A 272 14.13 -6.44 3.18
C ALA A 272 13.31 -7.51 3.91
N VAL A 273 12.00 -7.30 3.98
CA VAL A 273 11.05 -8.30 4.49
C VAL A 273 9.96 -8.48 3.45
N GLN A 274 9.63 -9.71 3.08
CA GLN A 274 8.50 -10.02 2.21
C GLN A 274 7.55 -11.00 2.89
N ILE A 275 6.25 -10.73 2.90
CA ILE A 275 5.19 -11.70 3.19
C ILE A 275 4.57 -12.11 1.87
N THR A 276 4.53 -13.41 1.55
CA THR A 276 4.04 -13.87 0.25
C THR A 276 3.51 -15.30 0.29
N VAL A 277 2.60 -15.61 -0.62
CA VAL A 277 2.17 -17.00 -0.93
C VAL A 277 2.65 -17.45 -2.32
N ALA A 278 3.39 -16.59 -3.03
CA ALA A 278 3.84 -16.85 -4.39
C ALA A 278 4.86 -18.00 -4.41
N ASP A 279 4.74 -18.84 -5.42
CA ASP A 279 5.56 -20.04 -5.59
C ASP A 279 6.45 -19.90 -6.82
N VAL A 280 7.73 -20.23 -6.69
CA VAL A 280 8.74 -20.05 -7.76
C VAL A 280 8.41 -20.77 -9.07
N ARG A 281 7.51 -21.77 -9.05
CA ARG A 281 7.11 -22.54 -10.24
C ARG A 281 6.38 -21.69 -11.30
N ASP A 282 5.76 -20.59 -10.91
CA ASP A 282 5.06 -19.70 -11.84
C ASP A 282 6.01 -18.77 -12.62
N GLY A 283 7.27 -18.66 -12.21
CA GLY A 283 8.26 -17.75 -12.81
C GLY A 283 7.93 -16.26 -12.64
N ALA A 284 7.03 -15.90 -11.71
CA ALA A 284 6.56 -14.54 -11.52
C ALA A 284 7.51 -13.70 -10.65
N LEU A 285 7.51 -12.38 -10.88
CA LEU A 285 8.24 -11.43 -10.02
C LEU A 285 7.79 -11.51 -8.55
N SER A 286 6.55 -11.91 -8.29
CA SER A 286 6.03 -12.13 -6.93
C SER A 286 6.80 -13.20 -6.17
N SER A 287 7.21 -14.28 -6.84
CA SER A 287 7.92 -15.42 -6.25
C SER A 287 9.45 -15.28 -6.31
N SER A 288 9.98 -14.31 -7.08
CA SER A 288 11.42 -13.98 -7.14
C SER A 288 12.02 -13.80 -5.73
N THR A 289 13.06 -14.56 -5.42
CA THR A 289 13.63 -14.57 -4.06
C THR A 289 14.44 -13.30 -3.77
N LEU A 290 14.61 -12.93 -2.50
CA LEU A 290 15.47 -11.80 -2.14
C LEU A 290 16.95 -12.05 -2.51
N LYS A 291 17.37 -13.31 -2.58
CA LYS A 291 18.68 -13.70 -3.12
C LYS A 291 18.81 -13.46 -4.62
N GLU A 292 17.75 -13.75 -5.38
CA GLU A 292 17.68 -13.40 -6.80
C GLU A 292 17.72 -11.88 -6.96
N ALA A 293 16.90 -11.13 -6.22
CA ALA A 293 16.95 -9.65 -6.24
C ALA A 293 18.35 -9.08 -5.92
N SER A 294 19.11 -9.76 -5.04
CA SER A 294 20.50 -9.39 -4.73
C SER A 294 21.44 -9.53 -5.93
N SER A 295 21.26 -10.55 -6.80
CA SER A 295 22.10 -10.67 -8.01
C SER A 295 21.91 -9.53 -9.01
N TRP A 296 20.78 -8.82 -8.91
CA TRP A 296 20.48 -7.61 -9.69
C TRP A 296 20.94 -6.31 -9.02
N GLY A 297 21.64 -6.41 -7.87
CA GLY A 297 22.06 -5.22 -7.11
C GLY A 297 20.90 -4.46 -6.48
N LYS A 298 19.77 -5.12 -6.16
CA LYS A 298 18.59 -4.45 -5.56
C LYS A 298 18.56 -4.53 -4.03
N VAL A 299 18.92 -5.67 -3.46
CA VAL A 299 18.73 -5.98 -2.03
C VAL A 299 19.98 -6.61 -1.42
N GLU A 300 20.39 -6.12 -0.24
CA GLU A 300 21.43 -6.75 0.56
C GLU A 300 20.92 -8.02 1.25
N THR A 301 21.77 -9.03 1.38
CA THR A 301 21.38 -10.33 1.97
C THR A 301 21.62 -10.42 3.49
N THR A 302 22.20 -9.40 4.11
CA THR A 302 22.51 -9.41 5.55
C THR A 302 21.25 -9.41 6.40
N PHE A 303 20.30 -8.51 6.09
CA PHE A 303 19.04 -8.34 6.83
C PHE A 303 17.84 -8.53 5.92
N GLU A 304 17.75 -9.73 5.35
CA GLU A 304 16.63 -10.17 4.52
C GLU A 304 15.83 -11.31 5.17
N GLN A 305 14.52 -11.34 4.89
CA GLN A 305 13.65 -12.48 5.20
C GLN A 305 12.38 -12.52 4.34
N MET A 306 12.10 -13.66 3.73
CA MET A 306 10.78 -13.99 3.16
C MET A 306 9.96 -14.84 4.13
N VAL A 307 8.68 -14.53 4.30
CA VAL A 307 7.71 -15.26 5.12
C VAL A 307 6.65 -15.83 4.18
N TYR A 308 6.69 -17.14 3.97
CA TYR A 308 5.71 -17.84 3.14
C TYR A 308 4.39 -18.05 3.89
N SER A 309 3.57 -17.01 3.93
CA SER A 309 2.29 -16.94 4.66
C SER A 309 1.33 -16.00 3.95
N GLU A 310 0.04 -16.23 4.15
CA GLU A 310 -1.00 -15.25 3.82
C GLU A 310 -0.88 -14.03 4.76
N ALA A 311 -1.17 -12.84 4.25
CA ALA A 311 -0.91 -11.56 4.90
C ALA A 311 -1.82 -11.29 6.10
N THR A 312 -3.08 -11.73 6.09
CA THR A 312 -4.00 -11.53 7.22
C THR A 312 -3.52 -12.21 8.50
N LEU A 313 -2.71 -13.26 8.37
CA LEU A 313 -2.08 -13.95 9.50
C LEU A 313 -0.76 -13.28 9.91
N ALA A 314 0.12 -12.98 8.96
CA ALA A 314 1.49 -12.59 9.26
C ALA A 314 1.68 -11.09 9.51
N LEU A 315 0.97 -10.21 8.78
CA LEU A 315 1.16 -8.77 8.89
C LEU A 315 0.82 -8.25 10.31
N PRO A 316 -0.32 -8.60 10.94
CA PRO A 316 -0.64 -8.12 12.29
C PRO A 316 0.39 -8.56 13.33
N LEU A 317 0.99 -9.74 13.18
CA LEU A 317 2.02 -10.23 14.09
C LEU A 317 3.34 -9.45 13.95
N ILE A 318 3.78 -9.18 12.72
CA ILE A 318 5.02 -8.43 12.46
C ILE A 318 4.86 -6.95 12.84
N ALA A 319 3.77 -6.31 12.40
CA ALA A 319 3.47 -4.91 12.70
C ALA A 319 3.21 -4.71 14.20
N GLY A 320 2.40 -5.57 14.82
CA GLY A 320 2.13 -5.55 16.25
C GLY A 320 3.38 -5.78 17.10
N TYR A 321 4.27 -6.70 16.70
CA TYR A 321 5.56 -6.87 17.36
C TYR A 321 6.36 -5.56 17.37
N ALA A 322 6.56 -4.94 16.21
CA ALA A 322 7.30 -3.69 16.10
C ALA A 322 6.62 -2.53 16.87
N TYR A 323 5.29 -2.44 16.80
CA TYR A 323 4.53 -1.44 17.54
C TYR A 323 4.74 -1.56 19.06
N HIS A 324 4.64 -2.77 19.61
CA HIS A 324 4.77 -3.02 21.05
C HIS A 324 6.22 -3.01 21.55
N LYS A 325 7.22 -3.29 20.69
CA LYS A 325 8.64 -3.04 21.02
C LYS A 325 8.93 -1.55 21.21
N GLY A 326 8.23 -0.69 20.49
CA GLY A 326 8.21 0.76 20.72
C GLY A 326 9.43 1.53 20.22
N ASP A 327 10.31 0.92 19.41
CA ASP A 327 11.48 1.62 18.87
C ASP A 327 11.11 2.74 17.90
N TRP A 328 9.96 2.63 17.23
CA TRP A 328 9.37 3.68 16.40
C TRP A 328 9.16 5.01 17.14
N LYS A 329 8.97 4.98 18.48
CA LYS A 329 8.80 6.21 19.28
C LYS A 329 10.02 7.12 19.26
N LYS A 330 11.20 6.58 18.89
CA LYS A 330 12.46 7.33 18.77
C LYS A 330 12.67 7.91 17.37
N ARG A 331 11.73 7.66 16.45
CA ARG A 331 11.78 8.02 15.04
C ARG A 331 10.93 9.27 14.79
N GLY A 332 11.56 10.29 14.18
CA GLY A 332 10.84 11.46 13.70
C GLY A 332 10.18 11.21 12.34
N PRO A 333 9.15 11.99 11.96
CA PRO A 333 8.57 11.89 10.63
C PRO A 333 9.59 12.31 9.57
N LYS A 334 9.65 11.59 8.44
CA LYS A 334 10.50 11.98 7.28
C LYS A 334 9.80 12.92 6.30
N GLU A 335 8.47 12.92 6.28
CA GLU A 335 7.65 13.81 5.44
C GLU A 335 8.08 13.83 3.96
N LEU A 336 8.30 12.65 3.37
CA LEU A 336 8.92 12.50 2.05
C LEU A 336 8.14 13.18 0.91
N SER A 337 6.85 13.47 1.06
CA SER A 337 6.10 14.25 0.07
C SER A 337 6.70 15.65 -0.15
N LYS A 338 7.38 16.22 0.86
CA LYS A 338 8.06 17.52 0.75
C LYS A 338 9.24 17.53 -0.21
N LEU A 339 9.73 16.36 -0.63
CA LEU A 339 10.76 16.26 -1.68
C LEU A 339 10.27 16.80 -3.02
N TYR A 340 8.96 16.81 -3.24
CA TYR A 340 8.34 17.19 -4.52
C TYR A 340 7.69 18.57 -4.49
N GLU A 341 7.70 19.24 -3.33
CA GLU A 341 7.31 20.64 -3.25
C GLU A 341 8.33 21.45 -4.05
N LYS A 342 7.86 22.28 -4.99
CA LYS A 342 8.75 23.19 -5.71
C LYS A 342 9.39 24.09 -4.66
N SER A 343 10.71 23.94 -4.47
CA SER A 343 11.48 24.95 -3.76
C SER A 343 11.33 26.26 -4.53
N GLU A 344 10.77 27.30 -3.92
CA GLU A 344 10.89 28.68 -4.40
C GLU A 344 12.38 29.07 -4.32
N VAL A 345 13.19 28.57 -5.25
CA VAL A 345 14.56 29.02 -5.44
C VAL A 345 14.51 30.05 -6.55
N GLY A 346 14.40 31.30 -6.10
CA GLY A 346 14.84 32.55 -6.74
C GLY A 346 14.78 32.64 -8.27
N ALA A 347 13.89 33.52 -8.74
CA ALA A 347 14.05 34.22 -10.02
C ALA A 347 15.35 35.05 -10.05
#